data_AF-A0A6I5CCQ0-F1
#
_entry.id   AF-A0A6I5CCQ0-F1
#
_cell.length_a   1.000
_cell.length_b   1.000
_cell.length_c   1.000
_cell.angle_alpha   90.00
_cell.angle_beta   90.00
_cell.angle_gamma   90.00
#
_symmetry.space_group_name_H-M   'P 1'
#
loop_
_entity.id
_entity.type
_entity.pdbx_description
1 polymer ?
#
loop_
_entity_poly.entity_id
_entity_poly.type
_entity_poly.pdbx_seq_one_letter_code
_entity_poly.pdbx_strand_id
1 'polypeptide(L)'
;MTNLTTELGSALRALGEHGDRLTVFEAAPEQLDEIGADLDRARRLLADVRAEQSPAGCRVHPSAPRDPATGEACLFCATNRRRGQTPGETATVTAAVPLEQVCRAVAELGHEEAVRRF
;
A
#
# COMPACT_ATOMS: atom_id res chain seq x y z
N MET A 1 -7.30 24.45 -5.62
CA MET A 1 -7.72 23.19 -4.97
C MET A 1 -8.17 22.24 -6.08
N THR A 2 -7.59 21.06 -6.18
CA THR A 2 -8.03 20.05 -7.17
C THR A 2 -9.42 19.55 -6.81
N ASN A 3 -10.21 19.12 -7.79
CA ASN A 3 -11.55 18.58 -7.56
C ASN A 3 -11.51 17.42 -6.53
N LEU A 4 -10.49 16.57 -6.62
CA LEU A 4 -10.25 15.45 -5.68
C LEU A 4 -10.06 15.89 -4.22
N THR A 5 -9.40 17.03 -3.98
CA THR A 5 -9.25 17.56 -2.61
C THR A 5 -10.60 17.96 -2.01
N THR A 6 -11.48 18.53 -2.84
CA THR A 6 -12.86 18.87 -2.43
C THR A 6 -13.70 17.62 -2.19
N GLU A 7 -13.61 16.61 -3.07
CA GLU A 7 -14.30 15.34 -2.92
C GLU A 7 -13.87 14.58 -1.66
N LEU A 8 -12.56 14.56 -1.36
CA LEU A 8 -12.03 14.00 -0.12
C LEU A 8 -12.58 14.74 1.10
N GLY A 9 -12.61 16.08 1.07
CA GLY A 9 -13.19 16.88 2.14
C GLY A 9 -14.68 16.60 2.37
N SER A 10 -15.44 16.31 1.32
CA SER A 10 -16.84 15.87 1.43
C SER A 10 -16.95 14.46 2.02
N ALA A 11 -16.12 13.52 1.57
CA ALA A 11 -16.11 12.14 2.08
C ALA A 11 -15.80 12.08 3.59
N LEU A 12 -14.81 12.87 4.03
CA LEU A 12 -14.42 12.91 5.45
C LEU A 12 -15.50 13.54 6.34
N ARG A 13 -16.28 14.51 5.84
CA ARG A 13 -17.41 15.05 6.59
C ARG A 13 -18.51 14.01 6.79
N ALA A 14 -18.89 13.26 5.75
CA ALA A 14 -19.88 12.19 5.85
C ALA A 14 -19.46 11.12 6.89
N LEU A 15 -18.18 10.75 6.93
CA LEU A 15 -17.65 9.86 7.96
C LEU A 15 -17.76 10.43 9.38
N GLY A 16 -17.56 11.74 9.55
CA GLY A 16 -17.76 12.41 10.84
C GLY A 16 -19.22 12.29 11.32
N GLU A 17 -20.18 12.50 10.42
CA GLU A 17 -21.61 12.36 10.72
C GLU A 17 -21.99 10.93 11.16
N HIS A 18 -21.37 9.91 10.57
CA HIS A 18 -21.53 8.53 11.02
C HIS A 18 -20.96 8.31 12.43
N GLY A 19 -19.78 8.88 12.73
CA GLY A 19 -19.14 8.82 14.04
C GLY A 19 -20.01 9.40 15.16
N ASP A 20 -20.64 10.54 14.90
CA ASP A 20 -21.57 11.18 15.85
C ASP A 20 -22.78 10.27 16.16
N ARG A 21 -23.28 9.53 15.17
CA ARG A 21 -24.44 8.64 15.29
C ARG A 21 -24.15 7.32 16.02
N LEU A 22 -22.91 6.82 15.95
CA LEU A 22 -22.48 5.56 16.59
C LEU A 22 -22.51 5.62 18.13
N THR A 23 -22.46 6.81 18.72
CA THR A 23 -22.42 6.96 20.19
C THR A 23 -23.76 6.74 20.88
N VAL A 24 -24.87 6.66 20.14
CA VAL A 24 -26.22 6.76 20.69
C VAL A 24 -26.99 5.42 20.67
N PHE A 25 -26.66 4.48 19.78
CA PHE A 25 -27.37 3.20 19.65
C PHE A 25 -26.46 2.06 19.20
N GLU A 26 -26.85 0.81 19.51
CA GLU A 26 -26.33 -0.39 18.83
C GLU A 26 -26.59 -0.23 17.33
N ALA A 27 -25.52 -0.07 16.54
CA ALA A 27 -25.64 0.18 15.10
C ALA A 27 -26.26 -1.05 14.41
N ALA A 28 -27.28 -0.82 13.58
CA ALA A 28 -27.83 -1.87 12.74
C ALA A 28 -26.77 -2.34 11.71
N PRO A 29 -26.80 -3.63 11.28
CA PRO A 29 -25.84 -4.15 10.30
C PRO A 29 -25.72 -3.30 9.03
N GLU A 30 -26.84 -2.79 8.52
CA GLU A 30 -26.88 -1.96 7.31
C GLU A 30 -26.12 -0.64 7.51
N GLN A 31 -26.16 -0.06 8.71
CA GLN A 31 -25.40 1.15 9.03
C GLN A 31 -23.90 0.86 9.05
N LEU A 32 -23.50 -0.33 9.51
CA LEU A 32 -22.10 -0.74 9.51
C LEU A 32 -21.59 -0.96 8.07
N ASP A 33 -22.43 -1.50 7.19
CA ASP A 33 -22.13 -1.66 5.77
C ASP A 33 -21.97 -0.30 5.06
N GLU A 34 -22.86 0.65 5.34
CA GLU A 34 -22.76 2.03 4.84
C GLU A 34 -21.46 2.71 5.29
N ILE A 35 -21.14 2.60 6.59
CA ILE A 35 -19.89 3.14 7.16
C ILE A 35 -18.67 2.49 6.48
N GLY A 36 -18.71 1.17 6.26
CA GLY A 36 -17.65 0.45 5.55
C GLY A 36 -17.42 0.96 4.14
N ALA A 37 -18.50 1.16 3.38
CA ALA A 37 -18.44 1.70 2.02
C ALA A 37 -17.85 3.13 1.98
N ASP A 38 -18.25 3.99 2.92
CA ASP A 38 -17.74 5.36 3.00
C ASP A 38 -16.28 5.43 3.45
N LEU A 39 -15.85 4.54 4.34
CA LEU A 39 -14.44 4.40 4.72
C LEU A 39 -13.58 4.02 3.52
N ASP A 40 -14.03 3.05 2.73
CA ASP A 40 -13.33 2.64 1.51
C ASP A 40 -13.29 3.75 0.47
N ARG A 41 -14.39 4.49 0.31
CA ARG A 41 -14.44 5.66 -0.57
C ARG A 41 -13.44 6.73 -0.15
N ALA A 42 -13.44 7.13 1.12
CA ALA A 42 -12.52 8.14 1.64
C ALA A 42 -11.06 7.70 1.50
N ARG A 43 -10.76 6.42 1.75
CA ARG A 43 -9.41 5.85 1.63
C ARG A 43 -8.90 5.85 0.18
N ARG A 44 -9.77 5.56 -0.79
CA ARG A 44 -9.44 5.67 -2.23
C ARG A 44 -9.15 7.11 -2.62
N LEU A 45 -10.01 8.06 -2.25
CA LEU A 45 -9.81 9.49 -2.53
C LEU A 45 -8.52 10.03 -1.89
N LEU A 46 -8.19 9.61 -0.67
CA LEU A 46 -6.92 9.96 -0.03
C LEU A 46 -5.72 9.44 -0.82
N ALA A 47 -5.78 8.18 -1.30
CA ALA A 47 -4.72 7.62 -2.13
C ALA A 47 -4.57 8.38 -3.46
N ASP A 48 -5.67 8.81 -4.07
CA ASP A 48 -5.67 9.62 -5.29
C ASP A 48 -5.04 11.00 -5.07
N VAL A 49 -5.45 11.72 -4.02
CA VAL A 49 -4.88 13.03 -3.67
C VAL A 49 -3.39 12.93 -3.33
N ARG A 50 -2.95 11.82 -2.70
CA ARG A 50 -1.52 11.56 -2.46
C ARG A 50 -0.78 11.23 -3.75
N ALA A 51 -1.40 10.54 -4.69
CA ALA A 51 -0.82 10.23 -5.99
C ALA A 51 -0.64 11.48 -6.85
N GLU A 52 -1.57 12.43 -6.84
CA GLU A 52 -1.41 13.72 -7.53
C GLU A 52 -0.17 14.51 -7.06
N GLN A 53 0.18 14.35 -5.78
CA GLN A 53 1.37 14.98 -5.18
C GLN A 53 2.65 14.15 -5.37
N SER A 54 2.52 12.93 -5.89
CA SER A 54 3.65 12.01 -6.09
C SER A 54 4.44 12.39 -7.33
N PRO A 55 5.79 12.44 -7.26
CA PRO A 55 6.64 12.60 -8.44
C PRO A 55 6.40 11.54 -9.53
N ALA A 56 5.92 10.35 -9.14
CA ALA A 56 5.65 9.23 -10.04
C ALA A 56 4.16 8.94 -10.24
N GLY A 57 3.24 9.68 -9.61
CA GLY A 57 1.79 9.47 -9.76
C GLY A 57 1.25 8.14 -9.22
N CYS A 58 2.02 7.41 -8.39
CA CYS A 58 1.65 6.06 -7.98
C CYS A 58 0.72 6.05 -6.74
N ARG A 59 -0.47 5.47 -6.89
CA ARG A 59 -1.46 5.29 -5.79
C ARG A 59 -0.97 4.36 -4.66
N VAL A 60 -0.14 3.37 -5.00
CA VAL A 60 0.40 2.39 -4.04
C VAL A 60 1.63 2.96 -3.32
N HIS A 61 2.50 3.64 -4.05
CA HIS A 61 3.75 4.19 -3.54
C HIS A 61 3.84 5.70 -3.84
N PRO A 62 3.09 6.54 -3.13
CA PRO A 62 3.00 7.97 -3.43
C PRO A 62 4.32 8.72 -3.19
N SER A 63 5.23 8.19 -2.38
CA SER A 63 6.55 8.80 -2.15
C SER A 63 7.65 8.21 -3.03
N ALA A 64 7.34 7.26 -3.92
CA ALA A 64 8.35 6.60 -4.72
C ALA A 64 8.85 7.50 -5.86
N PRO A 65 10.17 7.46 -6.16
CA PRO A 65 10.71 8.14 -7.32
C PRO A 65 10.18 7.53 -8.62
N ARG A 66 10.20 8.33 -9.69
CA ARG A 66 9.87 7.88 -11.04
C ARG A 66 10.97 6.93 -11.53
N ASP A 67 10.60 5.84 -12.19
CA ASP A 67 11.57 4.91 -12.77
C ASP A 67 12.29 5.59 -13.95
N PRO A 68 13.62 5.80 -13.91
CA PRO A 68 14.33 6.46 -14.99
C PRO A 68 14.35 5.66 -16.30
N ALA A 69 14.14 4.33 -16.26
CA ALA A 69 14.19 3.50 -17.46
C ALA A 69 12.85 3.44 -18.20
N THR A 70 11.73 3.54 -17.50
CA THR A 70 10.38 3.47 -18.11
C THR A 70 9.67 4.82 -18.14
N GLY A 71 10.03 5.78 -17.29
CA GLY A 71 9.44 7.11 -17.22
C GLY A 71 7.99 7.17 -16.71
N GLU A 72 7.23 6.09 -16.82
CA GLU A 72 5.78 6.05 -16.60
C GLU A 72 5.39 5.41 -15.24
N ALA A 73 6.20 4.50 -14.71
CA ALA A 73 5.92 3.82 -13.44
C ALA A 73 6.78 4.36 -12.29
N CYS A 74 6.31 4.20 -11.05
CA CYS A 74 7.20 4.39 -9.91
C CYS A 74 8.24 3.27 -9.85
N LEU A 75 9.44 3.60 -9.34
CA LEU A 75 10.59 2.71 -9.30
C LEU A 75 10.24 1.35 -8.69
N PHE A 76 9.52 1.31 -7.57
CA PHE A 76 9.15 0.05 -6.90
C PHE A 76 8.20 -0.81 -7.73
N CYS A 77 7.15 -0.23 -8.32
CA CYS A 77 6.24 -0.98 -9.19
C CYS A 77 6.95 -1.49 -10.45
N ALA A 78 7.85 -0.68 -11.01
CA ALA A 78 8.66 -1.08 -12.15
C ALA A 78 9.63 -2.23 -11.79
N THR A 79 10.29 -2.16 -10.63
CA THR A 79 11.15 -3.22 -10.10
C THR A 79 10.37 -4.51 -9.85
N ASN A 80 9.21 -4.43 -9.20
CA ASN A 80 8.35 -5.60 -8.97
C ASN A 80 7.94 -6.25 -10.29
N ARG A 81 7.50 -5.44 -11.28
CA ARG A 81 7.19 -5.94 -12.62
C ARG A 81 8.39 -6.64 -13.27
N ARG A 82 9.60 -6.07 -13.19
CA ARG A 82 10.83 -6.70 -13.71
C ARG A 82 11.16 -8.02 -13.01
N ARG A 83 10.80 -8.16 -11.73
CA ARG A 83 10.93 -9.37 -10.94
C ARG A 83 9.80 -10.39 -11.18
N GLY A 84 8.81 -10.07 -12.02
CA GLY A 84 7.62 -10.89 -12.21
C GLY A 84 6.65 -10.88 -11.02
N GLN A 85 6.78 -9.92 -10.10
CA GLN A 85 5.91 -9.75 -8.93
C GLN A 85 4.75 -8.80 -9.27
N THR A 86 3.51 -9.25 -9.06
CA THR A 86 2.33 -8.45 -9.41
C THR A 86 1.98 -7.48 -8.26
N PRO A 87 1.64 -6.20 -8.53
CA PRO A 87 1.18 -5.29 -7.49
C PRO A 87 -0.09 -5.83 -6.81
N GLY A 88 -0.05 -6.03 -5.49
CA GLY A 88 -1.17 -6.59 -4.72
C GLY A 88 -0.99 -8.07 -4.34
N GLU A 89 -0.01 -8.74 -4.93
CA GLU A 89 0.52 -9.97 -4.35
C GLU A 89 1.27 -9.53 -3.09
N THR A 90 0.63 -9.67 -1.93
CA THR A 90 1.36 -9.74 -0.66
C THR A 90 2.43 -10.77 -0.93
N ALA A 91 3.67 -10.33 -1.13
CA ALA A 91 4.80 -11.23 -1.30
C ALA A 91 4.62 -12.22 -0.16
N THR A 92 4.26 -13.46 -0.49
CA THR A 92 4.18 -14.50 0.52
C THR A 92 5.55 -14.41 1.15
N VAL A 93 5.60 -13.97 2.42
CA VAL A 93 6.86 -13.85 3.12
C VAL A 93 7.39 -15.27 3.05
N THR A 94 8.33 -15.51 2.14
CA THR A 94 9.02 -16.78 2.04
C THR A 94 9.47 -17.03 3.46
N ALA A 95 9.04 -18.16 4.03
CA ALA A 95 9.25 -18.47 5.44
C ALA A 95 10.65 -18.01 5.84
N ALA A 96 10.71 -16.97 6.67
CA ALA A 96 11.93 -16.21 6.84
C ALA A 96 13.01 -17.17 7.35
N VAL A 97 14.07 -17.36 6.56
CA VAL A 97 15.20 -18.17 6.99
C VAL A 97 15.83 -17.44 8.19
N PRO A 98 15.99 -18.10 9.35
CA PRO A 98 16.62 -17.47 10.51
C PRO A 98 18.02 -16.96 10.16
N LEU A 99 18.34 -15.74 10.60
CA LEU A 99 19.62 -15.10 10.28
C LEU A 99 20.80 -15.96 10.72
N GLU A 100 20.68 -16.69 11.84
CA GLU A 100 21.71 -17.57 12.37
C GLU A 100 22.04 -18.72 11.42
N GLN A 101 21.04 -19.19 10.67
CA GLN A 101 21.22 -20.22 9.65
C GLN A 101 21.99 -19.68 8.45
N VAL A 102 21.70 -18.46 8.01
CA VAL A 102 22.41 -17.79 6.91
C VAL A 102 23.86 -17.50 7.32
N CYS A 103 24.08 -16.95 8.52
CA CYS A 103 25.43 -16.66 9.03
C CYS A 103 26.30 -17.91 9.13
N ARG A 104 25.73 -19.02 9.61
CA ARG A 104 26.43 -20.31 9.66
C ARG A 104 26.76 -20.83 8.26
N ALA A 105 25.83 -20.75 7.31
CA ALA A 105 26.11 -21.16 5.94
C ALA A 105 27.22 -20.33 5.29
N VAL A 106 27.28 -19.02 5.54
CA VAL A 106 28.38 -18.16 5.08
C VAL A 106 29.71 -18.59 5.71
N ALA A 107 29.73 -18.91 7.00
CA ALA A 107 30.94 -19.34 7.70
C ALA A 107 31.44 -20.72 7.24
N GLU A 108 30.53 -21.64 6.93
CA GLU A 108 30.86 -23.03 6.56
C GLU A 108 31.13 -23.21 5.06
N LEU A 109 30.36 -22.55 4.20
CA LEU A 109 30.36 -22.77 2.75
C LEU A 109 30.96 -21.60 1.95
N GLY A 110 31.20 -20.46 2.61
CA GLY A 110 31.61 -19.23 1.94
C GLY A 110 30.45 -18.44 1.34
N HIS A 111 30.73 -17.18 0.99
CA HIS A 111 29.72 -16.22 0.58
C HIS A 111 28.97 -16.61 -0.71
N GLU A 112 29.70 -17.02 -1.76
CA GLU A 112 29.09 -17.34 -3.06
C GLU A 112 28.14 -18.55 -3.01
N GLU A 113 28.49 -19.57 -2.21
CA GLU A 113 27.65 -20.75 -2.05
C GLU A 113 26.42 -20.44 -1.19
N ALA A 114 26.59 -19.63 -0.14
CA ALA A 114 25.47 -19.17 0.68
C ALA A 114 24.45 -18.34 -0.13
N VAL A 115 24.90 -17.46 -1.04
CA VAL A 115 24.04 -16.67 -1.95
C VAL A 115 23.30 -17.55 -2.95
N ARG A 116 23.85 -18.69 -3.37
CA ARG A 116 23.14 -19.62 -4.25
C ARG A 116 22.05 -20.41 -3.53
N ARG A 117 22.14 -20.53 -2.20
CA ARG A 117 21.27 -21.39 -1.38
C ARG A 117 20.05 -20.66 -0.79
N PHE A 118 20.12 -19.35 -0.63
CA PHE A 118 19.11 -18.48 -0.03
C PHE A 118 18.77 -17.30 -0.94
#